data_AF-A0A2K8MIC7-F1
#
_entry.id   AF-A0A2K8MIC7-F1
#
_cell.length_a   1.000
_cell.length_b   1.000
_cell.length_c   1.000
_cell.angle_alpha   90.00
_cell.angle_beta   90.00
_cell.angle_gamma   90.00
#
_symmetry.space_group_name_H-M   'P 1'
#
loop_
_entity.id
_entity.type
_entity.pdbx_description
1 polymer ?
#
loop_
_entity_poly.entity_id
_entity_poly.type
_entity_poly.pdbx_seq_one_letter_code
_entity_poly.pdbx_strand_id
1 'polypeptide(L)'
;MRPASTAAFGVGLALAVSALPAVAWAQDPKGYAAPFADATETRVFPLFAMMRTADGWAAALRGDAALRKLAATRAARVPADGCTPSPQCLAEAWTWTDADIATVEARLRLLVGDRRLAGALVRGQMRPSGRFARHAALADAHLVATAWGEAAAAVNRVIAVYAKGVAPRYPTIDSIIFDAARPEFVDVLTAHGVATATRVHEGDLFFAPSLRYAVGLLQMNERTEAGSYRPLLGGENAASLRAIAAMDWQARPYTALLVFGHGPEDAQSRTGVMGHIRMRIAADMFARGLAPFIIVSGGNVHPNRTPFNEAIEMKRLLVTEHGIPADRILIEPHARHTTTNLRNCARLLLAAGFPVDRPALIVSDHRTIQYIGGGELAQRNLREMGVQPGRLAPGPDRFSLSFTPAPIAFHIEAADPLDP
;
A
#
# COMPACT_ATOMS: atom_id res chain seq x y z
N MET A 1 -36.95 -68.10 11.75
CA MET A 1 -35.57 -67.76 12.17
C MET A 1 -35.24 -66.40 11.57
N ARG A 2 -35.00 -65.39 12.42
CA ARG A 2 -34.74 -63.99 12.04
C ARG A 2 -33.36 -63.87 11.36
N PRO A 3 -33.20 -63.11 10.27
CA PRO A 3 -31.89 -62.62 9.86
C PRO A 3 -31.60 -61.26 10.53
N ALA A 4 -30.32 -61.05 10.82
CA ALA A 4 -29.77 -59.94 11.60
C ALA A 4 -29.93 -58.58 10.92
N SER A 5 -30.23 -57.57 11.75
CA SER A 5 -30.20 -56.16 11.42
C SER A 5 -28.75 -55.65 11.49
N THR A 6 -28.23 -55.15 10.37
CA THR A 6 -27.01 -54.33 10.31
C THR A 6 -27.43 -52.86 10.35
N ALA A 7 -27.16 -52.20 11.47
CA ALA A 7 -27.32 -50.76 11.63
C ALA A 7 -26.12 -50.03 11.00
N ALA A 8 -26.40 -49.20 9.99
CA ALA A 8 -25.42 -48.30 9.41
C ALA A 8 -25.26 -47.06 10.31
N PHE A 9 -24.10 -46.90 10.92
CA PHE A 9 -23.69 -45.65 11.57
C PHE A 9 -23.27 -44.64 10.50
N GLY A 10 -24.14 -43.66 10.23
CA GLY A 10 -23.77 -42.48 9.46
C GLY A 10 -22.97 -41.52 10.34
N VAL A 11 -21.66 -41.43 10.11
CA VAL A 11 -20.82 -40.36 10.67
C VAL A 11 -20.99 -39.13 9.79
N GLY A 12 -21.86 -38.21 10.22
CA GLY A 12 -21.99 -36.88 9.63
C GLY A 12 -20.78 -36.01 10.00
N LEU A 13 -19.89 -35.80 9.04
CA LEU A 13 -18.78 -34.86 9.14
C LEU A 13 -19.32 -33.42 9.05
N ALA A 14 -19.50 -32.75 10.18
CA ALA A 14 -19.82 -31.32 10.21
C ALA A 14 -18.54 -30.50 9.96
N LEU A 15 -18.25 -30.22 8.70
CA LEU A 15 -17.29 -29.19 8.30
C LEU A 15 -17.93 -27.81 8.47
N ALA A 16 -17.81 -27.24 9.67
CA ALA A 16 -18.05 -25.82 9.88
C ALA A 16 -16.83 -25.03 9.38
N VAL A 17 -16.77 -24.76 8.07
CA VAL A 17 -15.88 -23.73 7.52
C VAL A 17 -16.55 -22.38 7.75
N SER A 18 -16.33 -21.79 8.92
CA SER A 18 -16.61 -20.38 9.14
C SER A 18 -15.54 -19.55 8.42
N ALA A 19 -15.75 -19.33 7.11
CA ALA A 19 -15.00 -18.36 6.34
C ALA A 19 -15.44 -16.95 6.77
N LEU A 20 -14.77 -16.38 7.78
CA LEU A 20 -14.77 -14.93 7.94
C LEU A 20 -14.10 -14.36 6.68
N PRO A 21 -14.74 -13.44 5.94
CA PRO A 21 -14.17 -12.94 4.70
C PRO A 21 -12.90 -12.17 5.03
N ALA A 22 -11.76 -12.62 4.50
CA ALA A 22 -10.45 -11.97 4.60
C ALA A 22 -10.47 -10.47 4.18
N VAL A 23 -11.52 -10.06 3.46
CA VAL A 23 -11.79 -8.69 2.99
C VAL A 23 -12.01 -7.70 4.14
N ALA A 24 -12.57 -8.12 5.29
CA ALA A 24 -12.88 -7.22 6.41
C ALA A 24 -11.64 -6.74 7.19
N TRP A 25 -10.45 -7.26 6.87
CA TRP A 25 -9.21 -6.96 7.57
C TRP A 25 -8.23 -6.11 6.74
N ALA A 26 -8.61 -5.73 5.52
CA ALA A 26 -7.86 -4.79 4.71
C ALA A 26 -7.84 -3.39 5.35
N GLN A 27 -6.80 -2.60 5.05
CA GLN A 27 -6.70 -1.21 5.49
C GLN A 27 -7.54 -0.28 4.59
N ASP A 28 -8.85 -0.51 4.54
CA ASP A 28 -9.80 0.26 3.74
C ASP A 28 -10.54 1.32 4.59
N PRO A 29 -11.06 2.40 3.98
CA PRO A 29 -11.94 3.33 4.67
C PRO A 29 -13.23 2.66 5.16
N LYS A 30 -13.77 3.15 6.28
CA LYS A 30 -15.05 2.67 6.81
C LYS A 30 -16.16 2.76 5.74
N GLY A 31 -16.85 1.64 5.52
CA GLY A 31 -17.95 1.54 4.54
C GLY A 31 -17.52 1.16 3.13
N TYR A 32 -16.22 0.94 2.89
CA TYR A 32 -15.70 0.37 1.66
C TYR A 32 -15.05 -0.98 1.93
N ALA A 33 -15.31 -1.96 1.07
CA ALA A 33 -14.66 -3.26 1.09
C ALA A 33 -14.16 -3.55 -0.32
N ALA A 34 -12.84 -3.67 -0.50
CA ALA A 34 -12.27 -3.96 -1.81
C ALA A 34 -12.81 -5.30 -2.37
N PRO A 35 -13.35 -5.33 -3.61
CA PRO A 35 -13.80 -6.58 -4.24
C PRO A 35 -12.63 -7.39 -4.83
N PHE A 36 -11.42 -7.18 -4.33
CA PHE A 36 -10.18 -7.82 -4.77
C PHE A 36 -9.25 -8.02 -3.58
N ALA A 37 -8.32 -8.97 -3.70
CA ALA A 37 -7.38 -9.30 -2.62
C ALA A 37 -6.43 -8.13 -2.31
N ASP A 38 -6.09 -7.94 -1.03
CA ASP A 38 -5.10 -6.95 -0.55
C ASP A 38 -3.67 -7.45 -0.82
N ALA A 39 -3.28 -7.46 -2.09
CA ALA A 39 -1.97 -7.90 -2.58
C ALA A 39 -1.14 -6.71 -3.08
N THR A 40 0.19 -6.88 -3.16
CA THR A 40 1.15 -5.86 -3.64
C THR A 40 0.67 -5.17 -4.92
N GLU A 41 0.29 -5.93 -5.95
CA GLU A 41 -0.23 -5.39 -7.21
C GLU A 41 -1.41 -4.44 -7.00
N THR A 42 -2.41 -4.85 -6.23
CA THR A 42 -3.66 -4.08 -6.03
C THR A 42 -3.49 -2.88 -5.11
N ARG A 43 -2.45 -2.86 -4.27
CA ARG A 43 -2.11 -1.71 -3.44
C ARG A 43 -1.38 -0.65 -4.24
N VAL A 44 -0.40 -1.08 -5.05
CA VAL A 44 0.40 -0.19 -5.89
C VAL A 44 -0.42 0.32 -7.07
N PHE A 45 -1.25 -0.54 -7.67
CA PHE A 45 -2.00 -0.25 -8.88
C PHE A 45 -3.50 -0.56 -8.74
N PRO A 46 -4.21 0.12 -7.82
CA PRO A 46 -5.60 -0.21 -7.50
C PRO A 46 -6.55 -0.05 -8.68
N LEU A 47 -6.31 0.93 -9.57
CA LEU A 47 -7.19 1.19 -10.71
C LEU A 47 -7.34 -0.05 -11.62
N PHE A 48 -6.27 -0.81 -11.84
CA PHE A 48 -6.33 -2.01 -12.69
C PHE A 48 -7.21 -3.10 -12.05
N ALA A 49 -7.10 -3.29 -10.74
CA ALA A 49 -7.97 -4.22 -10.01
C ALA A 49 -9.43 -3.76 -10.04
N MET A 50 -9.68 -2.46 -9.87
CA MET A 50 -11.03 -1.89 -9.94
C MET A 50 -11.64 -2.04 -11.34
N MET A 51 -10.89 -1.78 -12.41
CA MET A 51 -11.38 -1.97 -13.79
C MET A 51 -11.66 -3.44 -14.14
N ARG A 52 -10.94 -4.38 -13.52
CA ARG A 52 -11.20 -5.83 -13.68
C ARG A 52 -12.47 -6.27 -12.96
N THR A 53 -12.75 -5.71 -11.80
CA THR A 53 -13.82 -6.16 -10.89
C THR A 53 -15.10 -5.35 -11.00
N ALA A 54 -15.07 -4.13 -11.53
CA ALA A 54 -16.26 -3.31 -11.71
C ALA A 54 -17.18 -3.92 -12.78
N ASP A 55 -18.46 -4.07 -12.43
CA ASP A 55 -19.45 -4.70 -13.30
C ASP A 55 -19.48 -4.06 -14.69
N GLY A 56 -19.33 -4.91 -15.72
CA GLY A 56 -19.34 -4.52 -17.13
C GLY A 56 -18.05 -3.88 -17.66
N TRP A 57 -17.10 -3.49 -16.81
CA TRP A 57 -15.88 -2.80 -17.26
C TRP A 57 -14.96 -3.69 -18.07
N ALA A 58 -14.67 -4.90 -17.60
CA ALA A 58 -13.81 -5.82 -18.34
C ALA A 58 -14.36 -6.12 -19.75
N ALA A 59 -15.68 -6.31 -19.86
CA ALA A 59 -16.34 -6.53 -21.15
C ALA A 59 -16.26 -5.27 -22.06
N ALA A 60 -16.51 -4.09 -21.51
CA ALA A 60 -16.44 -2.83 -22.26
C ALA A 60 -15.02 -2.56 -22.78
N LEU A 61 -13.99 -2.76 -21.95
CA LEU A 61 -12.59 -2.58 -22.33
C LEU A 61 -12.15 -3.58 -23.41
N ARG A 62 -12.59 -4.84 -23.35
CA ARG A 62 -12.31 -5.84 -24.39
C ARG A 62 -13.06 -5.53 -25.70
N GLY A 63 -14.26 -4.98 -25.62
CA GLY A 63 -15.07 -4.63 -26.79
C GLY A 63 -14.54 -3.41 -27.56
N ASP A 64 -13.78 -2.52 -26.90
CA ASP A 64 -13.28 -1.29 -27.50
C ASP A 64 -12.23 -1.55 -28.60
N ALA A 65 -12.56 -1.15 -29.84
CA ALA A 65 -11.70 -1.40 -31.00
C ALA A 65 -10.35 -0.66 -30.93
N ALA A 66 -10.31 0.55 -30.35
CA ALA A 66 -9.08 1.32 -30.23
C ALA A 66 -8.16 0.69 -29.18
N LEU A 67 -8.69 0.24 -28.05
CA LEU A 67 -7.92 -0.46 -27.01
C LEU A 67 -7.40 -1.81 -27.50
N ARG A 68 -8.20 -2.57 -28.28
CA ARG A 68 -7.73 -3.82 -28.90
C ARG A 68 -6.60 -3.57 -29.90
N LYS A 69 -6.75 -2.56 -30.76
CA LYS A 69 -5.68 -2.17 -31.70
C LYS A 69 -4.42 -1.78 -30.94
N LEU A 70 -4.56 -0.96 -29.90
CA LEU A 70 -3.44 -0.56 -29.05
C LEU A 70 -2.75 -1.75 -28.39
N ALA A 71 -3.52 -2.71 -27.86
CA ALA A 71 -2.97 -3.94 -27.28
C ALA A 71 -2.13 -4.73 -28.29
N ALA A 72 -2.65 -4.93 -29.51
CA ALA A 72 -1.92 -5.61 -30.58
C ALA A 72 -0.65 -4.86 -30.99
N THR A 73 -0.73 -3.53 -31.14
CA THR A 73 0.44 -2.69 -31.44
C THR A 73 1.49 -2.75 -30.34
N ARG A 74 1.08 -2.79 -29.07
CA ARG A 74 2.00 -2.90 -27.93
C ARG A 74 2.65 -4.28 -27.86
N ALA A 75 1.89 -5.35 -28.08
CA ALA A 75 2.43 -6.72 -28.12
C ALA A 75 3.51 -6.87 -29.20
N ALA A 76 3.34 -6.22 -30.36
CA ALA A 76 4.32 -6.24 -31.44
C ALA A 76 5.62 -5.45 -31.14
N ARG A 77 5.70 -4.68 -30.03
CA ARG A 77 6.93 -3.99 -29.62
C ARG A 77 7.91 -4.91 -28.89
N VAL A 78 7.44 -6.03 -28.37
CA VAL A 78 8.27 -6.99 -27.65
C VAL A 78 9.24 -7.61 -28.65
N PRO A 79 10.56 -7.40 -28.52
CA PRO A 79 11.53 -7.88 -29.51
C PRO A 79 11.47 -9.40 -29.60
N ALA A 80 11.37 -9.93 -30.82
CA ALA A 80 11.46 -11.37 -31.07
C ALA A 80 12.91 -11.86 -31.06
N ASP A 81 13.81 -11.07 -31.68
CA ASP A 81 15.25 -11.38 -31.80
C ASP A 81 16.09 -10.11 -31.54
N GLY A 82 16.96 -10.16 -30.53
CA GLY A 82 17.93 -9.09 -30.24
C GLY A 82 17.32 -7.75 -29.79
N CYS A 83 18.17 -6.87 -29.28
CA CYS A 83 17.79 -5.55 -28.78
C CYS A 83 18.94 -4.54 -28.91
N THR A 84 18.68 -3.35 -29.44
CA THR A 84 19.67 -2.26 -29.51
C THR A 84 19.03 -0.89 -29.23
N PRO A 85 19.52 -0.09 -28.26
CA PRO A 85 20.54 -0.45 -27.27
C PRO A 85 19.99 -1.43 -26.22
N SER A 86 20.78 -2.46 -25.91
CA SER A 86 20.48 -3.43 -24.85
C SER A 86 21.08 -2.97 -23.52
N PRO A 87 20.40 -3.17 -22.37
CA PRO A 87 19.08 -3.79 -22.20
C PRO A 87 17.89 -2.84 -22.36
N GLN A 88 18.09 -1.55 -22.66
CA GLN A 88 17.05 -0.52 -22.58
C GLN A 88 15.83 -0.84 -23.45
N CYS A 89 16.05 -1.32 -24.68
CA CYS A 89 14.93 -1.59 -25.59
C CYS A 89 14.06 -2.78 -25.13
N LEU A 90 14.61 -3.73 -24.35
CA LEU A 90 13.85 -4.84 -23.75
C LEU A 90 12.82 -4.31 -22.75
N ALA A 91 13.19 -3.28 -21.97
CA ALA A 91 12.32 -2.64 -21.00
C ALA A 91 11.32 -1.68 -21.66
N GLU A 92 11.74 -0.96 -22.71
CA GLU A 92 10.92 0.03 -23.41
C GLU A 92 9.70 -0.57 -24.11
N ALA A 93 9.80 -1.83 -24.57
CA ALA A 93 8.67 -2.56 -25.14
C ALA A 93 7.45 -2.62 -24.21
N TRP A 94 7.65 -2.60 -22.88
CA TRP A 94 6.61 -2.70 -21.86
C TRP A 94 6.12 -1.35 -21.36
N THR A 95 6.81 -0.27 -21.71
CA THR A 95 6.53 1.11 -21.24
C THR A 95 5.31 1.70 -21.96
N TRP A 96 4.48 2.47 -21.26
CA TRP A 96 3.41 3.28 -21.83
C TRP A 96 3.97 4.57 -22.42
N THR A 97 3.81 4.79 -23.71
CA THR A 97 4.16 6.08 -24.33
C THR A 97 3.08 7.11 -24.06
N ASP A 98 3.40 8.40 -24.19
CA ASP A 98 2.41 9.48 -24.03
C ASP A 98 1.22 9.31 -24.99
N ALA A 99 1.47 8.83 -26.20
CA ALA A 99 0.43 8.52 -27.18
C ALA A 99 -0.46 7.34 -26.74
N ASP A 100 0.12 6.30 -26.13
CA ASP A 100 -0.65 5.19 -25.57
C ASP A 100 -1.54 5.69 -24.42
N ILE A 101 -0.97 6.49 -23.50
CA ILE A 101 -1.67 7.04 -22.35
C ILE A 101 -2.85 7.90 -22.82
N ALA A 102 -2.60 8.86 -23.73
CA ALA A 102 -3.63 9.74 -24.27
C ALA A 102 -4.75 8.96 -24.99
N THR A 103 -4.39 7.91 -25.74
CA THR A 103 -5.37 7.03 -26.39
C THR A 103 -6.29 6.41 -25.35
N VAL A 104 -5.73 5.81 -24.31
CA VAL A 104 -6.51 5.14 -23.27
C VAL A 104 -7.34 6.13 -22.49
N GLU A 105 -6.79 7.28 -22.09
CA GLU A 105 -7.57 8.32 -21.41
C GLU A 105 -8.80 8.75 -22.23
N ALA A 106 -8.64 8.96 -23.54
CA ALA A 106 -9.75 9.31 -24.42
C ALA A 106 -10.82 8.22 -24.44
N ARG A 107 -10.42 6.94 -24.52
CA ARG A 107 -11.38 5.82 -24.49
C ARG A 107 -12.07 5.68 -23.13
N LEU A 108 -11.34 5.83 -22.02
CA LEU A 108 -11.90 5.77 -20.68
C LEU A 108 -12.92 6.90 -20.44
N ARG A 109 -12.64 8.13 -20.90
CA ARG A 109 -13.60 9.25 -20.83
C ARG A 109 -14.92 8.91 -21.54
N LEU A 110 -14.84 8.26 -22.71
CA LEU A 110 -16.02 7.84 -23.46
C LEU A 110 -16.80 6.72 -22.73
N LEU A 111 -16.11 5.71 -22.20
CA LEU A 111 -16.74 4.60 -21.47
C LEU A 111 -17.47 5.08 -20.20
N VAL A 112 -16.91 6.07 -19.50
CA VAL A 112 -17.56 6.69 -18.33
C VAL A 112 -18.83 7.47 -18.71
N GLY A 113 -19.04 7.77 -20.00
CA GLY A 113 -20.31 8.33 -20.48
C GLY A 113 -21.51 7.40 -20.27
N ASP A 114 -21.30 6.08 -20.19
CA ASP A 114 -22.32 5.12 -19.79
C ASP A 114 -22.56 5.20 -18.27
N ARG A 115 -23.79 5.58 -17.87
CA ARG A 115 -24.18 5.74 -16.47
C ARG A 115 -23.98 4.48 -15.63
N ARG A 116 -24.16 3.28 -16.21
CA ARG A 116 -23.97 2.00 -15.53
C ARG A 116 -22.49 1.76 -15.25
N LEU A 117 -21.63 1.98 -16.25
CA LEU A 117 -20.18 1.84 -16.09
C LEU A 117 -19.63 2.88 -15.10
N ALA A 118 -20.03 4.14 -15.21
CA ALA A 118 -19.66 5.17 -14.24
C ALA A 118 -20.13 4.81 -12.81
N GLY A 119 -21.33 4.24 -12.67
CA GLY A 119 -21.86 3.76 -11.41
C GLY A 119 -20.98 2.67 -10.80
N ALA A 120 -20.64 1.65 -11.58
CA ALA A 120 -19.88 0.50 -11.12
C ALA A 120 -18.44 0.86 -10.71
N LEU A 121 -17.70 1.60 -11.54
CA LEU A 121 -16.30 1.92 -11.24
C LEU A 121 -16.16 3.14 -10.33
N VAL A 122 -16.74 4.28 -10.71
CA VAL A 122 -16.42 5.55 -10.04
C VAL A 122 -17.15 5.66 -8.71
N ARG A 123 -18.47 5.47 -8.73
CA ARG A 123 -19.31 5.59 -7.53
C ARG A 123 -19.23 4.33 -6.65
N GLY A 124 -19.08 3.16 -7.25
CA GLY A 124 -18.99 1.88 -6.53
C GLY A 124 -17.60 1.57 -5.96
N GLN A 125 -16.52 2.01 -6.61
CA GLN A 125 -15.16 1.65 -6.18
C GLN A 125 -14.25 2.86 -5.94
N MET A 126 -13.97 3.67 -6.96
CA MET A 126 -12.92 4.69 -6.88
C MET A 126 -13.14 5.72 -5.77
N ARG A 127 -14.32 6.36 -5.73
CA ARG A 127 -14.66 7.37 -4.72
C ARG A 127 -14.73 6.81 -3.30
N PRO A 128 -15.52 5.75 -3.01
CA PRO A 128 -15.62 5.22 -1.65
C PRO A 128 -14.30 4.63 -1.15
N SER A 129 -13.41 4.19 -2.04
CA SER A 129 -12.11 3.65 -1.63
C SER A 129 -11.13 4.68 -1.07
N GLY A 130 -11.33 5.98 -1.31
CA GLY A 130 -10.36 7.02 -0.93
C GLY A 130 -9.03 7.00 -1.70
N ARG A 131 -8.75 5.97 -2.51
CA ARG A 131 -7.47 5.78 -3.22
C ARG A 131 -7.13 6.91 -4.21
N PHE A 132 -8.13 7.68 -4.63
CA PHE A 132 -7.98 8.83 -5.54
C PHE A 132 -8.39 10.16 -4.88
N ALA A 133 -8.28 10.26 -3.55
CA ALA A 133 -8.84 11.39 -2.79
C ALA A 133 -8.27 12.77 -3.18
N ARG A 134 -7.03 12.87 -3.69
CA ARG A 134 -6.46 14.12 -4.23
C ARG A 134 -7.30 14.69 -5.38
N HIS A 135 -8.00 13.82 -6.10
CA HIS A 135 -8.79 14.14 -7.29
C HIS A 135 -10.30 14.07 -7.03
N ALA A 136 -10.73 14.06 -5.76
CA ALA A 136 -12.13 13.88 -5.40
C ALA A 136 -13.08 14.91 -6.03
N ALA A 137 -12.61 16.13 -6.30
CA ALA A 137 -13.39 17.19 -6.92
C ALA A 137 -13.54 17.06 -8.45
N LEU A 138 -12.77 16.19 -9.10
CA LEU A 138 -12.88 16.00 -10.55
C LEU A 138 -14.20 15.33 -10.92
N ALA A 139 -14.75 15.72 -12.07
CA ALA A 139 -15.86 15.01 -12.71
C ALA A 139 -15.45 13.56 -13.05
N ASP A 140 -16.40 12.64 -13.07
CA ASP A 140 -16.14 11.18 -13.20
C ASP A 140 -15.22 10.84 -14.39
N ALA A 141 -15.45 11.43 -15.57
CA ALA A 141 -14.61 11.18 -16.75
C ALA A 141 -13.17 11.69 -16.57
N HIS A 142 -12.98 12.85 -15.93
CA HIS A 142 -11.66 13.40 -15.65
C HIS A 142 -10.96 12.60 -14.56
N LEU A 143 -11.68 12.18 -13.51
CA LEU A 143 -11.14 11.35 -12.44
C LEU A 143 -10.56 10.03 -12.97
N VAL A 144 -11.32 9.31 -13.82
CA VAL A 144 -10.85 8.04 -14.40
C VAL A 144 -9.65 8.25 -15.31
N ALA A 145 -9.65 9.28 -16.14
CA ALA A 145 -8.52 9.58 -17.02
C ALA A 145 -7.25 9.97 -16.24
N THR A 146 -7.37 10.86 -15.24
CA THR A 146 -6.26 11.25 -14.37
C THR A 146 -5.71 10.04 -13.60
N ALA A 147 -6.59 9.22 -13.03
CA ALA A 147 -6.18 7.99 -12.35
C ALA A 147 -5.45 7.02 -13.29
N TRP A 148 -5.87 6.92 -14.55
CA TRP A 148 -5.18 6.12 -15.55
C TRP A 148 -3.78 6.65 -15.86
N GLY A 149 -3.65 7.97 -16.10
CA GLY A 149 -2.36 8.59 -16.36
C GLY A 149 -1.37 8.34 -15.21
N GLU A 150 -1.81 8.48 -13.96
CA GLU A 150 -1.00 8.21 -12.78
C GLU A 150 -0.62 6.72 -12.66
N ALA A 151 -1.56 5.81 -12.90
CA ALA A 151 -1.30 4.37 -12.85
C ALA A 151 -0.32 3.93 -13.95
N ALA A 152 -0.44 4.45 -15.16
CA ALA A 152 0.50 4.18 -16.26
C ALA A 152 1.89 4.76 -15.97
N ALA A 153 1.95 5.98 -15.43
CA ALA A 153 3.20 6.61 -15.00
C ALA A 153 3.90 5.81 -13.88
N ALA A 154 3.14 5.23 -12.96
CA ALA A 154 3.66 4.35 -11.91
C ALA A 154 4.27 3.07 -12.48
N VAL A 155 3.59 2.42 -13.43
CA VAL A 155 4.12 1.25 -14.15
C VAL A 155 5.43 1.62 -14.85
N ASN A 156 5.46 2.74 -15.57
CA ASN A 156 6.66 3.23 -16.24
C ASN A 156 7.79 3.53 -15.26
N ARG A 157 7.48 4.07 -14.08
CA ARG A 157 8.47 4.34 -13.03
C ARG A 157 9.09 3.04 -12.51
N VAL A 158 8.27 2.03 -12.25
CA VAL A 158 8.77 0.69 -11.85
C VAL A 158 9.71 0.14 -12.93
N ILE A 159 9.33 0.23 -14.20
CA ILE A 159 10.20 -0.20 -15.31
C ILE A 159 11.49 0.63 -15.37
N ALA A 160 11.41 1.95 -15.24
CA ALA A 160 12.57 2.82 -15.27
C ALA A 160 13.57 2.50 -14.16
N VAL A 161 13.10 2.30 -12.93
CA VAL A 161 13.99 1.99 -11.80
C VAL A 161 14.53 0.57 -11.91
N TYR A 162 13.64 -0.41 -12.06
CA TYR A 162 13.97 -1.83 -11.84
C TYR A 162 14.32 -2.61 -13.11
N ALA A 163 14.16 -2.02 -14.29
CA ALA A 163 14.65 -2.59 -15.56
C ALA A 163 15.65 -1.68 -16.29
N LYS A 164 15.64 -0.35 -16.05
CA LYS A 164 16.58 0.58 -16.71
C LYS A 164 17.65 1.14 -15.78
N GLY A 165 17.60 0.83 -14.48
CA GLY A 165 18.57 1.31 -13.49
C GLY A 165 18.50 2.81 -13.20
N VAL A 166 17.37 3.46 -13.51
CA VAL A 166 17.17 4.88 -13.17
C VAL A 166 17.08 5.01 -11.65
N ALA A 167 17.82 5.97 -11.09
CA ALA A 167 17.82 6.22 -9.65
C ALA A 167 16.39 6.54 -9.14
N PRO A 168 15.89 5.86 -8.11
CA PRO A 168 14.61 6.19 -7.48
C PRO A 168 14.73 7.48 -6.65
N ARG A 169 13.60 7.92 -6.06
CA ARG A 169 13.59 9.11 -5.18
C ARG A 169 14.56 8.97 -4.00
N TYR A 170 14.69 7.76 -3.45
CA TYR A 170 15.63 7.45 -2.36
C TYR A 170 16.60 6.34 -2.78
N PRO A 171 17.69 6.65 -3.51
CA PRO A 171 18.60 5.65 -4.05
C PRO A 171 19.25 4.76 -2.99
N THR A 172 19.41 5.24 -1.76
CA THR A 172 20.06 4.48 -0.69
C THR A 172 19.23 3.29 -0.21
N ILE A 173 17.91 3.31 -0.38
CA ILE A 173 16.99 2.31 0.17
C ILE A 173 16.04 1.70 -0.88
N ASP A 174 15.87 2.33 -2.04
CA ASP A 174 14.90 1.90 -3.06
C ASP A 174 15.54 1.40 -4.35
N SER A 175 16.87 1.44 -4.44
CA SER A 175 17.54 1.07 -5.70
C SER A 175 17.31 -0.39 -6.07
N ILE A 176 17.37 -0.62 -7.38
CA ILE A 176 17.46 -1.93 -8.01
C ILE A 176 18.60 -2.76 -7.39
N ILE A 177 18.45 -4.09 -7.31
CA ILE A 177 19.47 -4.99 -6.76
C ILE A 177 20.50 -5.44 -7.79
N PHE A 178 20.20 -5.23 -9.07
CA PHE A 178 21.05 -5.60 -10.21
C PHE A 178 21.90 -4.42 -10.65
N ASP A 179 23.13 -4.69 -11.10
CA ASP A 179 23.91 -3.71 -11.85
C ASP A 179 23.41 -3.69 -13.31
N ALA A 180 22.70 -2.63 -13.68
CA ALA A 180 22.10 -2.50 -15.01
C ALA A 180 23.12 -2.34 -16.14
N ALA A 181 24.40 -2.09 -15.83
CA ALA A 181 25.48 -2.03 -16.83
C ALA A 181 26.07 -3.41 -17.16
N ARG A 182 25.74 -4.45 -16.38
CA ARG A 182 26.29 -5.80 -16.53
C ARG A 182 25.54 -6.58 -17.62
N PRO A 183 26.25 -7.26 -18.55
CA PRO A 183 25.61 -8.05 -19.60
C PRO A 183 24.64 -9.12 -19.07
N GLU A 184 24.91 -9.68 -17.90
CA GLU A 184 24.07 -10.69 -17.24
C GLU A 184 22.65 -10.19 -16.95
N PHE A 185 22.47 -8.88 -16.80
CA PHE A 185 21.15 -8.28 -16.60
C PHE A 185 20.29 -8.33 -17.88
N VAL A 186 20.91 -8.38 -19.07
CA VAL A 186 20.20 -8.57 -20.35
C VAL A 186 19.48 -9.92 -20.36
N ASP A 187 20.13 -10.98 -19.89
CA ASP A 187 19.55 -12.32 -19.84
C ASP A 187 18.35 -12.37 -18.88
N VAL A 188 18.48 -11.70 -17.73
CA VAL A 188 17.41 -11.55 -16.73
C VAL A 188 16.18 -10.86 -17.34
N LEU A 189 16.37 -9.73 -18.03
CA LEU A 189 15.27 -8.99 -18.66
C LEU A 189 14.67 -9.72 -19.86
N THR A 190 15.49 -10.45 -20.62
CA THR A 190 15.02 -11.29 -21.72
C THR A 190 14.14 -12.41 -21.20
N ALA A 191 14.60 -13.16 -20.19
CA ALA A 191 13.85 -14.23 -19.57
C ALA A 191 12.52 -13.72 -18.98
N HIS A 192 12.55 -12.58 -18.30
CA HIS A 192 11.34 -11.95 -17.74
C HIS A 192 10.36 -11.49 -18.84
N GLY A 193 10.88 -10.89 -19.92
CA GLY A 193 10.08 -10.49 -21.07
C GLY A 193 9.37 -11.67 -21.74
N VAL A 194 10.11 -12.75 -22.01
CA VAL A 194 9.56 -14.00 -22.58
C VAL A 194 8.53 -14.63 -21.65
N ALA A 195 8.84 -14.74 -20.35
CA ALA A 195 7.91 -15.26 -19.35
C ALA A 195 6.62 -14.42 -19.26
N THR A 196 6.72 -13.11 -19.43
CA THR A 196 5.55 -12.22 -19.46
C THR A 196 4.74 -12.36 -20.73
N ALA A 197 5.41 -12.39 -21.90
CA ALA A 197 4.75 -12.49 -23.21
C ALA A 197 4.03 -13.83 -23.43
N THR A 198 4.56 -14.91 -22.85
CA THR A 198 3.97 -16.26 -22.95
C THR A 198 2.84 -16.51 -21.94
N ARG A 199 2.81 -15.79 -20.82
CA ARG A 199 1.72 -15.82 -19.83
C ARG A 199 0.54 -14.93 -20.24
N VAL A 200 -0.07 -15.24 -21.38
CA VAL A 200 -1.36 -14.67 -21.77
C VAL A 200 -2.46 -15.48 -21.09
N HIS A 201 -3.31 -14.81 -20.30
CA HIS A 201 -4.47 -15.46 -19.70
C HIS A 201 -5.74 -15.13 -20.48
N GLU A 202 -6.65 -16.10 -20.51
CA GLU A 202 -7.99 -15.85 -21.02
C GLU A 202 -8.66 -14.73 -20.21
N GLY A 203 -9.14 -13.70 -20.90
CA GLY A 203 -9.77 -12.55 -20.27
C GLY A 203 -8.83 -11.42 -19.85
N ASP A 204 -7.53 -11.49 -20.17
CA ASP A 204 -6.58 -10.38 -19.99
C ASP A 204 -7.12 -9.08 -20.64
N LEU A 205 -6.87 -7.96 -19.95
CA LEU A 205 -7.16 -6.62 -20.46
C LEU A 205 -5.93 -6.03 -21.14
N PHE A 206 -6.11 -5.00 -21.95
CA PHE A 206 -5.04 -4.38 -22.75
C PHE A 206 -3.82 -3.92 -21.93
N PHE A 207 -3.99 -3.68 -20.62
CA PHE A 207 -2.90 -3.29 -19.71
C PHE A 207 -2.21 -4.46 -18.99
N ALA A 208 -2.80 -5.66 -19.02
CA ALA A 208 -2.35 -6.79 -18.19
C ALA A 208 -0.89 -7.20 -18.45
N PRO A 209 -0.38 -7.28 -19.69
CA PRO A 209 1.02 -7.67 -19.93
C PRO A 209 2.03 -6.68 -19.32
N SER A 210 1.80 -5.38 -19.49
CA SER A 210 2.67 -4.34 -18.94
C SER A 210 2.63 -4.29 -17.41
N LEU A 211 1.45 -4.46 -16.81
CA LEU A 211 1.29 -4.58 -15.36
C LEU A 211 2.03 -5.81 -14.82
N ARG A 212 1.86 -6.97 -15.46
CA ARG A 212 2.53 -8.23 -15.09
C ARG A 212 4.06 -8.08 -15.16
N TYR A 213 4.55 -7.42 -16.20
CA TYR A 213 5.98 -7.10 -16.33
C TYR A 213 6.47 -6.26 -15.15
N ALA A 214 5.79 -5.15 -14.83
CA ALA A 214 6.18 -4.28 -13.72
C ALA A 214 6.11 -4.97 -12.35
N VAL A 215 5.05 -5.74 -12.07
CA VAL A 215 4.94 -6.52 -10.83
C VAL A 215 6.05 -7.57 -10.74
N GLY A 216 6.39 -8.23 -11.85
CA GLY A 216 7.51 -9.17 -11.89
C GLY A 216 8.86 -8.49 -11.61
N LEU A 217 9.09 -7.27 -12.09
CA LEU A 217 10.30 -6.50 -11.76
C LEU A 217 10.41 -6.21 -10.25
N LEU A 218 9.29 -5.83 -9.61
CA LEU A 218 9.26 -5.66 -8.15
C LEU A 218 9.60 -6.98 -7.44
N GLN A 219 9.01 -8.09 -7.86
CA GLN A 219 9.28 -9.42 -7.28
C GLN A 219 10.74 -9.85 -7.45
N MET A 220 11.31 -9.70 -8.64
CA MET A 220 12.70 -10.07 -8.94
C MET A 220 13.72 -9.20 -8.20
N ASN A 221 13.35 -7.97 -7.84
CA ASN A 221 14.16 -7.09 -7.01
C ASN A 221 13.89 -7.26 -5.51
N GLU A 222 13.07 -8.25 -5.13
CA GLU A 222 12.61 -8.48 -3.75
C GLU A 222 11.89 -7.28 -3.12
N ARG A 223 11.33 -6.41 -3.98
CA ARG A 223 10.63 -5.18 -3.63
C ARG A 223 9.14 -5.41 -3.43
N THR A 224 8.81 -6.28 -2.48
CA THR A 224 7.44 -6.72 -2.20
C THR A 224 6.88 -6.16 -0.88
N GLU A 225 7.57 -5.18 -0.28
CA GLU A 225 7.34 -4.65 1.07
C GLU A 225 5.89 -4.19 1.28
N ALA A 226 5.25 -3.59 0.27
CA ALA A 226 3.86 -3.13 0.34
C ALA A 226 2.84 -4.26 0.66
N GLY A 227 3.18 -5.52 0.35
CA GLY A 227 2.35 -6.71 0.57
C GLY A 227 2.64 -7.47 1.87
N SER A 228 3.72 -7.16 2.58
CA SER A 228 4.07 -7.83 3.84
C SER A 228 3.09 -7.49 4.96
N TYR A 229 2.92 -8.37 5.96
CA TYR A 229 2.06 -8.15 7.14
C TYR A 229 0.60 -7.78 6.80
N ARG A 230 0.06 -8.33 5.70
CA ARG A 230 -1.34 -8.20 5.29
C ARG A 230 -2.14 -9.48 5.63
N PRO A 231 -3.44 -9.38 5.93
CA PRO A 231 -4.22 -8.15 6.05
C PRO A 231 -3.88 -7.36 7.34
N LEU A 232 -3.71 -6.04 7.24
CA LEU A 232 -3.11 -5.22 8.32
C LEU A 232 -4.01 -5.04 9.54
N LEU A 233 -5.33 -5.02 9.39
CA LEU A 233 -6.26 -4.96 10.53
C LEU A 233 -6.50 -6.36 11.15
N GLY A 234 -5.98 -7.40 10.51
CA GLY A 234 -5.91 -8.77 11.02
C GLY A 234 -4.55 -9.04 11.67
N GLY A 235 -4.14 -10.33 11.68
CA GLY A 235 -2.81 -10.77 12.10
C GLY A 235 -2.33 -10.13 13.41
N GLU A 236 -1.18 -9.46 13.35
CA GLU A 236 -0.52 -8.78 14.48
C GLU A 236 -1.36 -7.70 15.16
N ASN A 237 -2.34 -7.12 14.47
CA ASN A 237 -3.19 -6.06 15.01
C ASN A 237 -4.56 -6.59 15.48
N ALA A 238 -4.90 -7.86 15.20
CA ALA A 238 -6.25 -8.38 15.41
C ALA A 238 -6.73 -8.28 16.88
N ALA A 239 -5.84 -8.48 17.85
CA ALA A 239 -6.17 -8.34 19.27
C ALA A 239 -6.46 -6.88 19.64
N SER A 240 -5.62 -5.96 19.17
CA SER A 240 -5.76 -4.52 19.40
C SER A 240 -7.03 -3.97 18.74
N LEU A 241 -7.42 -4.47 17.57
CA LEU A 241 -8.69 -4.13 16.93
C LEU A 241 -9.91 -4.51 17.79
N ARG A 242 -9.89 -5.69 18.43
CA ARG A 242 -10.96 -6.08 19.37
C ARG A 242 -10.98 -5.17 20.60
N ALA A 243 -9.81 -4.82 21.13
CA ALA A 243 -9.70 -3.90 22.26
C ALA A 243 -10.19 -2.48 21.93
N ILE A 244 -9.91 -1.98 20.71
CA ILE A 244 -10.42 -0.69 20.20
C ILE A 244 -11.95 -0.70 20.15
N ALA A 245 -12.54 -1.76 19.60
CA ALA A 245 -14.00 -1.87 19.45
C ALA A 245 -14.73 -1.94 20.81
N ALA A 246 -14.10 -2.49 21.85
CA ALA A 246 -14.65 -2.61 23.19
C ALA A 246 -14.32 -1.42 24.12
N MET A 247 -13.55 -0.43 23.64
CA MET A 247 -13.08 0.68 24.46
C MET A 247 -14.19 1.67 24.80
N ASP A 248 -14.28 2.05 26.09
CA ASP A 248 -14.97 3.27 26.50
C ASP A 248 -14.05 4.48 26.34
N TRP A 249 -14.45 5.39 25.46
CA TRP A 249 -13.66 6.54 25.07
C TRP A 249 -13.98 7.82 25.86
N GLN A 250 -15.02 7.85 26.70
CA GLN A 250 -15.51 9.09 27.32
C GLN A 250 -14.45 9.82 28.16
N ALA A 251 -13.54 9.09 28.81
CA ALA A 251 -12.51 9.64 29.68
C ALA A 251 -11.10 9.71 29.03
N ARG A 252 -10.98 9.55 27.70
CA ARG A 252 -9.68 9.46 27.01
C ARG A 252 -9.42 10.73 26.19
N PRO A 253 -8.49 11.62 26.58
CA PRO A 253 -8.25 12.85 25.85
C PRO A 253 -7.60 12.59 24.47
N TYR A 254 -6.85 11.50 24.34
CA TYR A 254 -6.18 11.11 23.11
C TYR A 254 -6.50 9.67 22.70
N THR A 255 -6.53 9.42 21.39
CA THR A 255 -6.87 8.11 20.83
C THR A 255 -5.72 7.10 20.93
N ALA A 256 -4.51 7.50 20.54
CA ALA A 256 -3.31 6.68 20.56
C ALA A 256 -2.03 7.52 20.67
N LEU A 257 -0.94 6.90 21.12
CA LEU A 257 0.42 7.42 21.00
C LEU A 257 1.06 6.88 19.72
N LEU A 258 1.51 7.74 18.82
CA LEU A 258 2.13 7.38 17.55
C LEU A 258 3.66 7.48 17.71
N VAL A 259 4.34 6.35 17.63
CA VAL A 259 5.78 6.24 17.82
C VAL A 259 6.40 5.90 16.47
N PHE A 260 7.11 6.86 15.89
CA PHE A 260 7.77 6.67 14.61
C PHE A 260 9.15 6.06 14.82
N GLY A 261 9.45 5.09 13.97
CA GLY A 261 10.75 4.48 13.83
C GLY A 261 11.84 5.50 13.51
N HIS A 262 13.07 5.10 13.78
CA HIS A 262 14.29 5.81 13.43
C HIS A 262 15.16 4.98 12.45
N GLY A 263 15.07 3.67 12.51
CA GLY A 263 16.00 2.74 11.89
C GLY A 263 17.31 2.63 12.69
N PRO A 264 17.92 1.45 12.78
CA PRO A 264 19.28 1.31 13.31
C PRO A 264 20.31 1.93 12.36
N GLU A 265 21.39 2.51 12.91
CA GLU A 265 22.53 3.01 12.11
C GLU A 265 23.47 1.88 11.66
N ASP A 266 23.32 0.69 12.24
CA ASP A 266 24.15 -0.48 12.01
C ASP A 266 23.30 -1.73 11.71
N ALA A 267 23.91 -2.75 11.11
CA ALA A 267 23.22 -3.96 10.68
C ALA A 267 22.91 -4.96 11.82
N GLN A 268 23.42 -4.73 13.04
CA GLN A 268 23.22 -5.62 14.20
C GLN A 268 22.05 -5.17 15.07
N SER A 269 21.89 -3.86 15.23
CA SER A 269 20.81 -3.23 15.97
C SER A 269 19.46 -3.43 15.27
N ARG A 270 18.39 -3.59 16.06
CA ARG A 270 17.04 -3.84 15.53
C ARG A 270 16.14 -2.59 15.45
N THR A 271 16.41 -1.58 16.28
CA THR A 271 15.57 -0.37 16.44
C THR A 271 16.37 0.93 16.64
N GLY A 272 17.68 0.85 16.90
CA GLY A 272 18.55 2.00 17.15
C GLY A 272 18.35 2.71 18.50
N VAL A 273 19.35 3.49 18.93
CA VAL A 273 19.34 4.19 20.24
C VAL A 273 18.16 5.15 20.39
N MET A 274 17.88 5.93 19.35
CA MET A 274 16.75 6.85 19.35
C MET A 274 15.40 6.14 19.44
N GLY A 275 15.29 4.93 18.87
CA GLY A 275 14.11 4.08 19.01
C GLY A 275 13.80 3.78 20.49
N HIS A 276 14.80 3.37 21.27
CA HIS A 276 14.63 3.11 22.71
C HIS A 276 14.20 4.37 23.50
N ILE A 277 14.76 5.53 23.18
CA ILE A 277 14.37 6.80 23.82
C ILE A 277 12.88 7.10 23.54
N ARG A 278 12.45 7.01 22.28
CA ARG A 278 11.06 7.27 21.88
C ARG A 278 10.09 6.28 22.53
N MET A 279 10.43 4.99 22.56
CA MET A 279 9.64 3.96 23.22
C MET A 279 9.52 4.20 24.73
N ARG A 280 10.60 4.61 25.40
CA ARG A 280 10.55 4.95 26.84
C ARG A 280 9.61 6.13 27.12
N ILE A 281 9.64 7.16 26.28
CA ILE A 281 8.71 8.31 26.41
C ILE A 281 7.26 7.85 26.20
N ALA A 282 7.00 7.04 25.17
CA ALA A 282 5.67 6.51 24.92
C ALA A 282 5.16 5.61 26.06
N ALA A 283 6.03 4.79 26.64
CA ALA A 283 5.70 3.95 27.79
C ALA A 283 5.34 4.78 29.03
N ASP A 284 6.07 5.86 29.33
CA ASP A 284 5.72 6.79 30.41
C ASP A 284 4.34 7.44 30.18
N MET A 285 4.11 7.94 28.96
CA MET A 285 2.83 8.55 28.59
C MET A 285 1.66 7.56 28.66
N PHE A 286 1.90 6.31 28.29
CA PHE A 286 0.91 5.23 28.40
C PHE A 286 0.60 4.90 29.87
N ALA A 287 1.63 4.79 30.72
CA ALA A 287 1.47 4.53 32.15
C ALA A 287 0.70 5.66 32.87
N ARG A 288 0.89 6.91 32.41
CA ARG A 288 0.13 8.09 32.87
C ARG A 288 -1.29 8.16 32.31
N GLY A 289 -1.69 7.25 31.43
CA GLY A 289 -3.05 7.14 30.89
C GLY A 289 -3.42 8.19 29.84
N LEU A 290 -2.44 8.84 29.18
CA LEU A 290 -2.73 9.88 28.18
C LEU A 290 -3.51 9.33 26.98
N ALA A 291 -3.14 8.15 26.50
CA ALA A 291 -3.88 7.46 25.45
C ALA A 291 -3.91 5.94 25.74
N PRO A 292 -5.00 5.25 25.38
CA PRO A 292 -5.17 3.83 25.70
C PRO A 292 -4.49 2.87 24.72
N PHE A 293 -3.92 3.37 23.62
CA PHE A 293 -3.23 2.57 22.60
C PHE A 293 -1.92 3.21 22.17
N ILE A 294 -1.01 2.40 21.66
CA ILE A 294 0.23 2.82 20.99
C ILE A 294 0.20 2.29 19.55
N ILE A 295 0.57 3.12 18.59
CA ILE A 295 0.85 2.71 17.21
C ILE A 295 2.34 2.91 16.98
N VAL A 296 3.06 1.81 16.75
CA VAL A 296 4.47 1.83 16.36
C VAL A 296 4.57 1.71 14.84
N SER A 297 5.31 2.63 14.21
CA SER A 297 5.33 2.80 12.74
C SER A 297 6.75 2.77 12.20
N GLY A 298 7.03 1.89 11.24
CA GLY A 298 8.35 1.71 10.64
C GLY A 298 8.52 0.38 9.93
N GLY A 299 9.14 0.41 8.74
CA GLY A 299 9.33 -0.74 7.86
C GLY A 299 10.75 -1.31 7.83
N ASN A 300 11.04 -2.08 6.77
CA ASN A 300 12.32 -2.76 6.53
C ASN A 300 13.31 -1.86 5.76
N VAL A 301 13.63 -0.68 6.32
CA VAL A 301 14.31 0.37 5.54
C VAL A 301 15.81 0.44 5.76
N HIS A 302 16.27 0.40 7.01
CA HIS A 302 17.67 0.60 7.36
C HIS A 302 18.23 -0.60 8.13
N PRO A 303 19.37 -1.17 7.68
CA PRO A 303 19.99 -0.97 6.37
C PRO A 303 19.07 -1.44 5.21
N ASN A 304 19.36 -1.02 3.98
CA ASN A 304 18.59 -1.42 2.80
C ASN A 304 18.46 -2.96 2.73
N ARG A 305 17.24 -3.46 2.50
CA ARG A 305 16.90 -4.90 2.49
C ARG A 305 17.12 -5.61 3.83
N THR A 306 17.07 -4.90 4.96
CA THR A 306 17.08 -5.53 6.29
C THR A 306 15.92 -6.52 6.44
N PRO A 307 16.15 -7.72 7.02
CA PRO A 307 15.06 -8.65 7.31
C PRO A 307 14.22 -8.18 8.52
N PHE A 308 14.73 -7.24 9.32
CA PHE A 308 14.05 -6.75 10.51
C PHE A 308 13.03 -5.66 10.16
N ASN A 309 11.78 -5.88 10.59
CA ASN A 309 10.75 -4.85 10.51
C ASN A 309 10.73 -4.06 11.82
N GLU A 310 10.91 -2.74 11.71
CA GLU A 310 11.07 -1.89 12.88
C GLU A 310 9.83 -1.88 13.79
N ALA A 311 8.61 -1.82 13.22
CA ALA A 311 7.38 -1.82 14.01
C ALA A 311 7.19 -3.12 14.80
N ILE A 312 7.56 -4.28 14.24
CA ILE A 312 7.52 -5.57 14.94
C ILE A 312 8.46 -5.56 16.14
N GLU A 313 9.69 -5.09 15.96
CA GLU A 313 10.68 -5.05 17.03
C GLU A 313 10.32 -4.03 18.11
N MET A 314 9.79 -2.86 17.72
CA MET A 314 9.26 -1.89 18.67
C MET A 314 8.11 -2.47 19.51
N LYS A 315 7.15 -3.17 18.88
CA LYS A 315 6.06 -3.84 19.62
C LYS A 315 6.63 -4.86 20.61
N ARG A 316 7.59 -5.69 20.18
CA ARG A 316 8.24 -6.67 21.05
C ARG A 316 8.87 -5.99 22.28
N LEU A 317 9.65 -4.93 22.08
CA LEU A 317 10.35 -4.21 23.14
C LEU A 317 9.37 -3.52 24.11
N LEU A 318 8.32 -2.88 23.61
CA LEU A 318 7.27 -2.29 24.45
C LEU A 318 6.56 -3.34 25.34
N VAL A 319 6.36 -4.56 24.83
CA VAL A 319 5.80 -5.65 25.62
C VAL A 319 6.82 -6.17 26.64
N THR A 320 8.03 -6.55 26.19
CA THR A 320 8.97 -7.30 27.03
C THR A 320 9.72 -6.44 28.03
N GLU A 321 10.00 -5.18 27.70
CA GLU A 321 10.83 -4.29 28.53
C GLU A 321 10.02 -3.23 29.26
N HIS A 322 8.88 -2.82 28.69
CA HIS A 322 8.01 -1.79 29.28
C HIS A 322 6.69 -2.34 29.85
N GLY A 323 6.42 -3.64 29.70
CA GLY A 323 5.24 -4.28 30.26
C GLY A 323 3.90 -3.80 29.66
N ILE A 324 3.93 -3.18 28.48
CA ILE A 324 2.71 -2.70 27.83
C ILE A 324 1.96 -3.91 27.27
N PRO A 325 0.65 -4.06 27.53
CA PRO A 325 -0.11 -5.19 27.03
C PRO A 325 -0.12 -5.22 25.49
N ALA A 326 0.10 -6.39 24.90
CA ALA A 326 0.24 -6.54 23.45
C ALA A 326 -1.02 -6.16 22.66
N ASP A 327 -2.20 -6.29 23.27
CA ASP A 327 -3.50 -5.87 22.71
C ASP A 327 -3.73 -4.34 22.80
N ARG A 328 -2.74 -3.59 23.29
CA ARG A 328 -2.74 -2.12 23.32
C ARG A 328 -1.77 -1.52 22.30
N ILE A 329 -1.07 -2.36 21.55
CA ILE A 329 -0.07 -1.92 20.58
C ILE A 329 -0.51 -2.37 19.18
N LEU A 330 -0.54 -1.44 18.23
CA LEU A 330 -0.70 -1.73 16.81
C LEU A 330 0.62 -1.50 16.10
N ILE A 331 0.91 -2.33 15.11
CA ILE A 331 2.01 -2.14 14.17
C ILE A 331 1.52 -1.48 12.89
N GLU A 332 2.31 -0.53 12.40
CA GLU A 332 2.28 -0.02 11.04
C GLU A 332 3.66 -0.36 10.42
N PRO A 333 3.77 -1.46 9.66
CA PRO A 333 5.07 -2.01 9.29
C PRO A 333 5.55 -1.56 7.91
N HIS A 334 4.90 -0.58 7.27
CA HIS A 334 5.17 -0.22 5.87
C HIS A 334 5.90 1.12 5.71
N ALA A 335 5.80 2.01 6.70
CA ALA A 335 6.40 3.33 6.58
C ALA A 335 7.91 3.29 6.35
N ARG A 336 8.35 4.16 5.43
CA ARG A 336 9.75 4.28 5.01
C ARG A 336 10.41 5.60 5.41
N HIS A 337 9.60 6.62 5.71
CA HIS A 337 10.03 7.97 6.03
C HIS A 337 9.08 8.62 7.03
N THR A 338 9.46 9.74 7.63
CA THR A 338 8.56 10.52 8.50
C THR A 338 7.25 10.91 7.79
N THR A 339 7.31 11.22 6.49
CA THR A 339 6.12 11.54 5.67
C THR A 339 5.17 10.35 5.58
N THR A 340 5.71 9.15 5.32
CA THR A 340 4.90 7.93 5.23
C THR A 340 4.51 7.33 6.58
N ASN A 341 5.29 7.50 7.63
CA ASN A 341 4.89 7.20 9.02
C ASN A 341 3.60 7.97 9.36
N LEU A 342 3.61 9.29 9.12
CA LEU A 342 2.44 10.14 9.37
C LEU A 342 1.22 9.70 8.53
N ARG A 343 1.43 9.41 7.24
CA ARG A 343 0.36 8.96 6.35
C ARG A 343 -0.21 7.61 6.75
N ASN A 344 0.64 6.62 7.02
CA ASN A 344 0.20 5.27 7.30
C ASN A 344 -0.44 5.16 8.70
N CYS A 345 0.06 5.92 9.69
CA CYS A 345 -0.66 6.08 10.96
C CYS A 345 -2.03 6.73 10.76
N ALA A 346 -2.17 7.74 9.89
CA ALA A 346 -3.47 8.34 9.59
C ALA A 346 -4.43 7.31 8.98
N ARG A 347 -3.98 6.54 7.99
CA ARG A 347 -4.75 5.44 7.39
C ARG A 347 -5.16 4.41 8.44
N LEU A 348 -4.23 4.00 9.31
CA LEU A 348 -4.50 2.99 10.35
C LEU A 348 -5.47 3.49 11.41
N LEU A 349 -5.34 4.73 11.90
CA LEU A 349 -6.30 5.33 12.84
C LEU A 349 -7.72 5.32 12.27
N LEU A 350 -7.88 5.74 11.02
CA LEU A 350 -9.18 5.81 10.35
C LEU A 350 -9.75 4.42 10.05
N ALA A 351 -8.94 3.51 9.52
CA ALA A 351 -9.36 2.16 9.13
C ALA A 351 -9.66 1.27 10.34
N ALA A 352 -8.92 1.43 11.45
CA ALA A 352 -9.13 0.67 12.68
C ALA A 352 -10.32 1.16 13.52
N GLY A 353 -11.00 2.23 13.08
CA GLY A 353 -12.21 2.72 13.74
C GLY A 353 -11.95 3.54 15.00
N PHE A 354 -10.76 4.14 15.14
CA PHE A 354 -10.52 5.09 16.22
C PHE A 354 -11.49 6.29 16.10
N PRO A 355 -11.92 6.87 17.23
CA PRO A 355 -12.74 8.07 17.22
C PRO A 355 -12.02 9.24 16.52
N VAL A 356 -12.78 10.01 15.74
CA VAL A 356 -12.25 11.14 14.94
C VAL A 356 -12.53 12.51 15.58
N ASP A 357 -13.24 12.52 16.71
CA ASP A 357 -13.60 13.71 17.48
C ASP A 357 -12.51 14.13 18.47
N ARG A 358 -11.43 13.33 18.59
CA ARG A 358 -10.27 13.64 19.44
C ARG A 358 -8.95 13.19 18.77
N PRO A 359 -7.84 13.87 19.06
CA PRO A 359 -6.58 13.63 18.36
C PRO A 359 -5.82 12.40 18.90
N ALA A 360 -4.87 11.91 18.11
CA ALA A 360 -3.76 11.10 18.59
C ALA A 360 -2.61 12.01 19.04
N LEU A 361 -1.60 11.44 19.71
CA LEU A 361 -0.35 12.14 20.01
C LEU A 361 0.80 11.52 19.22
N ILE A 362 1.50 12.29 18.41
CA ILE A 362 2.82 11.90 17.90
C ILE A 362 3.80 12.04 19.05
N VAL A 363 4.59 11.00 19.31
CA VAL A 363 5.56 10.95 20.41
C VAL A 363 6.96 10.76 19.87
N SER A 364 7.87 11.65 20.25
CA SER A 364 9.29 11.54 19.89
C SER A 364 10.19 12.36 20.82
N ASP A 365 11.50 12.32 20.60
CA ASP A 365 12.43 13.29 21.18
C ASP A 365 12.10 14.73 20.73
N HIS A 366 12.52 15.70 21.54
CA HIS A 366 12.22 17.12 21.36
C HIS A 366 12.65 17.71 20.00
N ARG A 367 13.76 17.25 19.41
CA ARG A 367 14.23 17.79 18.12
C ARG A 367 13.36 17.26 16.98
N THR A 368 13.07 15.97 16.98
CA THR A 368 12.16 15.37 16.00
C THR A 368 10.76 15.99 16.08
N ILE A 369 10.26 16.26 17.30
CA ILE A 369 8.97 16.96 17.47
C ILE A 369 8.99 18.36 16.87
N GLN A 370 10.07 19.13 17.07
CA GLN A 370 10.23 20.44 16.41
C GLN A 370 10.23 20.33 14.89
N TYR A 371 10.93 19.33 14.32
CA TYR A 371 10.91 19.06 12.88
C TYR A 371 9.51 18.71 12.37
N ILE A 372 8.82 17.77 13.02
CA ILE A 372 7.48 17.31 12.61
C ILE A 372 6.47 18.46 12.71
N GLY A 373 6.55 19.27 13.76
CA GLY A 373 5.67 20.42 13.98
C GLY A 373 6.02 21.65 13.12
N GLY A 374 7.17 21.62 12.43
CA GLY A 374 7.64 22.70 11.58
C GLY A 374 7.04 22.68 10.17
N GLY A 375 7.23 23.78 9.44
CA GLY A 375 6.77 23.89 8.04
C GLY A 375 7.49 22.96 7.06
N GLU A 376 8.67 22.45 7.42
CA GLU A 376 9.47 21.61 6.54
C GLU A 376 8.79 20.27 6.21
N LEU A 377 8.30 19.55 7.23
CA LEU A 377 7.60 18.28 7.00
C LEU A 377 6.31 18.51 6.21
N ALA A 378 5.57 19.59 6.48
CA ALA A 378 4.38 19.94 5.72
C ALA A 378 4.71 20.14 4.23
N GLN A 379 5.79 20.87 3.91
CA GLN A 379 6.20 21.03 2.51
C GLN A 379 6.71 19.73 1.90
N ARG A 380 7.39 18.89 2.68
CA ARG A 380 7.85 17.57 2.24
C ARG A 380 6.66 16.65 1.90
N ASN A 381 5.60 16.65 2.70
CA ASN A 381 4.36 15.92 2.43
C ASN A 381 3.76 16.30 1.07
N LEU A 382 3.69 17.60 0.76
CA LEU A 382 3.15 18.08 -0.53
C LEU A 382 4.05 17.69 -1.70
N ARG A 383 5.38 17.82 -1.57
CA ARG A 383 6.31 17.45 -2.64
C ARG A 383 6.31 15.94 -2.92
N GLU A 384 6.16 15.12 -1.88
CA GLU A 384 6.34 13.67 -1.99
C GLU A 384 5.04 12.91 -2.29
N MET A 385 3.92 13.37 -1.71
CA MET A 385 2.62 12.69 -1.74
C MET A 385 1.49 13.58 -2.29
N GLY A 386 1.73 14.88 -2.46
CA GLY A 386 0.71 15.85 -2.91
C GLY A 386 -0.44 16.09 -1.93
N VAL A 387 -0.34 15.59 -0.68
CA VAL A 387 -1.41 15.67 0.33
C VAL A 387 -0.85 15.92 1.72
N GLN A 388 -1.65 16.54 2.59
CA GLN A 388 -1.40 16.54 4.04
C GLN A 388 -2.18 15.38 4.68
N PRO A 389 -1.52 14.40 5.33
CA PRO A 389 -2.23 13.25 5.89
C PRO A 389 -3.11 13.56 7.11
N GLY A 390 -3.01 14.77 7.66
CA GLY A 390 -3.80 15.23 8.79
C GLY A 390 -3.38 16.62 9.24
N ARG A 391 -3.95 17.08 10.35
CA ARG A 391 -3.62 18.36 10.99
C ARG A 391 -2.77 18.13 12.23
N LEU A 392 -1.73 18.94 12.37
CA LEU A 392 -0.85 18.98 13.54
C LEU A 392 -1.17 20.20 14.39
N ALA A 393 -1.06 20.03 15.71
CA ALA A 393 -1.10 21.11 16.68
C ALA A 393 -0.12 20.79 17.82
N PRO A 394 0.28 21.78 18.64
CA PRO A 394 1.09 21.52 19.83
C PRO A 394 0.49 20.41 20.71
N GLY A 395 1.35 19.56 21.27
CA GLY A 395 0.97 18.56 22.28
C GLY A 395 1.02 19.14 23.70
N PRO A 396 0.73 18.32 24.72
CA PRO A 396 0.80 18.73 26.12
C PRO A 396 2.22 19.00 26.64
N ASP A 397 3.26 18.60 25.89
CA ASP A 397 4.66 18.79 26.28
C ASP A 397 5.61 18.88 25.08
N ARG A 398 6.91 19.00 25.37
CA ARG A 398 7.97 19.12 24.35
C ARG A 398 8.28 17.82 23.59
N PHE A 399 7.65 16.71 23.95
CA PHE A 399 7.85 15.39 23.37
C PHE A 399 6.65 14.94 22.53
N SER A 400 5.66 15.80 22.36
CA SER A 400 4.41 15.44 21.70
C SER A 400 3.82 16.52 20.79
N LEU A 401 3.10 16.04 19.76
CA LEU A 401 2.21 16.85 18.93
C LEU A 401 0.83 16.20 18.88
N SER A 402 -0.22 17.01 18.94
CA SER A 402 -1.57 16.54 18.66
C SER A 402 -1.73 16.32 17.15
N PHE A 403 -2.29 15.17 16.76
CA PHE A 403 -2.50 14.80 15.37
C PHE A 403 -3.95 14.38 15.11
N THR A 404 -4.61 15.04 14.16
CA THR A 404 -5.94 14.66 13.67
C THR A 404 -5.82 14.11 12.26
N PRO A 405 -6.09 12.81 12.02
CA PRO A 405 -5.94 12.21 10.70
C PRO A 405 -6.99 12.75 9.71
N ALA A 406 -6.62 12.86 8.43
CA ALA A 406 -7.52 13.28 7.36
C ALA A 406 -7.78 12.12 6.38
N PRO A 407 -9.03 11.93 5.90
CA PRO A 407 -9.35 10.86 4.93
C PRO A 407 -8.56 10.90 3.63
N ILE A 408 -8.02 12.07 3.24
CA ILE A 408 -7.14 12.19 2.08
C ILE A 408 -5.88 11.33 2.17
N ALA A 409 -5.48 10.90 3.38
CA ALA A 409 -4.37 9.98 3.59
C ALA A 409 -4.57 8.64 2.86
N PHE A 410 -5.80 8.21 2.56
CA PHE A 410 -6.05 7.00 1.77
C PHE A 410 -5.69 7.13 0.29
N HIS A 411 -5.38 8.34 -0.20
CA HIS A 411 -4.86 8.51 -1.56
C HIS A 411 -3.60 7.66 -1.75
N ILE A 412 -3.56 6.94 -2.87
CA ILE A 412 -2.44 6.12 -3.27
C ILE A 412 -1.45 6.98 -4.05
N GLU A 413 -0.20 7.04 -3.57
CA GLU A 413 0.89 7.74 -4.24
C GLU A 413 1.53 6.81 -5.26
N ALA A 414 1.08 6.93 -6.51
CA ALA A 414 1.51 6.08 -7.61
C ALA A 414 3.04 6.18 -7.87
N ALA A 415 3.71 7.25 -7.43
CA ALA A 415 5.15 7.43 -7.59
C ALA A 415 6.01 6.62 -6.58
N ASP A 416 5.44 6.02 -5.55
CA ASP A 416 6.16 5.21 -4.54
C ASP A 416 5.58 3.79 -4.46
N PRO A 417 6.07 2.84 -5.29
CA PRO A 417 5.51 1.49 -5.33
C PRO A 417 5.84 0.64 -4.09
N LEU A 418 6.77 1.08 -3.23
CA LEU A 418 7.16 0.32 -2.03
C LEU A 418 6.28 0.68 -0.84
N ASP A 419 5.69 1.88 -0.85
CA ASP A 419 4.74 2.34 0.16
C ASP A 419 3.65 3.23 -0.49
N PRO A 420 2.75 2.62 -1.29
CA PRO A 420 1.75 3.33 -2.10
C PRO A 420 0.66 4.01 -1.26
#